data_AF-A0A945AF68-F1
#
_entry.id   AF-A0A945AF68-F1
#
_cell.length_a   1.000
_cell.length_b   1.000
_cell.length_c   1.000
_cell.angle_alpha   90.00
_cell.angle_beta   90.00
_cell.angle_gamma   90.00
#
_symmetry.space_group_name_H-M   'P 1'
#
loop_
_entity.id
_entity.type
_entity.pdbx_description
1 polymer ?
#
loop_
_entity_poly.entity_id
_entity_poly.type
_entity_poly.pdbx_seq_one_letter_code
_entity_poly.pdbx_strand_id
1 'polypeptide(L)'
;MTVINHIPYEFYQPYIGLLHFQDLMATPVVTGFHTAITLMVASWIAGYSIRLRDVIGLPGALLLAAGLQTLIIGLMALYIHLFVAFFLLLRSSPRALMAAPLNAAVVPRLEAAHRATYLSIQSLLGRLAFSGALMTLSVYAGQDTNWAVLSHTLTLCVGFALVGFVMLILTVRFVLGDSAQVVGQKDSV
;
A
#
# COMPACT_ATOMS: atom_id res chain seq x y z
N MET A 1 -7.43 -0.73 -2.05
CA MET A 1 -7.01 -0.05 -0.80
C MET A 1 -6.69 -1.04 0.33
N THR A 2 -7.51 -2.07 0.55
CA THR A 2 -7.32 -3.03 1.66
C THR A 2 -6.14 -4.00 1.45
N VAL A 3 -6.01 -4.58 0.25
CA VAL A 3 -4.95 -5.56 -0.10
C VAL A 3 -3.54 -5.02 0.11
N ILE A 4 -3.26 -3.83 -0.44
CA ILE A 4 -1.96 -3.17 -0.39
C ILE A 4 -1.50 -2.96 1.07
N ASN A 5 -2.42 -2.68 1.98
CA ASN A 5 -2.09 -2.27 3.34
C ASN A 5 -1.96 -3.45 4.33
N HIS A 6 -2.50 -4.62 4.02
CA HIS A 6 -2.55 -5.74 4.96
C HIS A 6 -1.50 -6.82 4.72
N ILE A 7 -0.90 -6.91 3.52
CA ILE A 7 0.21 -7.86 3.29
C ILE A 7 1.39 -7.56 4.26
N PRO A 8 1.89 -6.32 4.41
CA PRO A 8 2.95 -6.04 5.39
C PRO A 8 2.47 -6.14 6.85
N TYR A 9 1.16 -6.24 7.10
CA TYR A 9 0.62 -6.41 8.44
C TYR A 9 0.74 -7.85 8.92
N GLU A 10 0.35 -8.79 8.07
CA GLU A 10 0.42 -10.23 8.38
C GLU A 10 1.87 -10.71 8.53
N PHE A 11 2.79 -10.21 7.70
CA PHE A 11 4.20 -10.62 7.76
C PHE A 11 5.03 -9.92 8.84
N TYR A 12 4.49 -8.89 9.49
CA TYR A 12 5.21 -8.13 10.51
C TYR A 12 5.43 -8.92 11.81
N GLN A 13 4.41 -9.64 12.28
CA GLN A 13 4.51 -10.42 13.51
C GLN A 13 5.52 -11.58 13.40
N PRO A 14 5.51 -12.41 12.33
CA PRO A 14 6.55 -13.42 12.12
C PRO A 14 7.95 -12.81 12.01
N TYR A 15 8.08 -11.68 11.30
CA TYR A 15 9.37 -11.02 11.09
C TYR A 15 10.00 -10.51 12.40
N ILE A 16 9.21 -9.90 13.30
CA ILE A 16 9.71 -9.50 14.63
C ILE A 16 10.00 -10.71 15.52
N GLY A 17 9.21 -11.79 15.40
CA GLY A 17 9.48 -13.05 16.09
C GLY A 17 10.87 -13.62 15.74
N LEU A 18 11.29 -13.49 14.48
CA LEU A 18 12.60 -13.93 13.98
C LEU A 18 13.76 -13.02 14.42
N LEU A 19 13.50 -11.76 14.79
CA LEU A 19 14.53 -10.84 15.30
C LEU A 19 15.00 -11.16 16.73
N HIS A 20 14.46 -12.21 17.39
CA HIS A 20 14.81 -12.62 18.76
C HIS A 20 14.82 -11.47 19.78
N PHE A 21 13.88 -10.51 19.67
CA PHE A 21 13.66 -9.48 20.71
C PHE A 21 13.16 -10.04 22.07
N GLN A 22 13.09 -11.38 22.20
CA GLN A 22 12.55 -12.11 23.34
C GLN A 22 13.26 -11.79 24.67
N ASP A 23 14.49 -11.29 24.63
CA ASP A 23 15.27 -11.02 25.85
C ASP A 23 15.02 -9.64 26.49
N LEU A 24 14.32 -8.71 25.82
CA LEU A 24 14.21 -7.32 26.29
C LEU A 24 12.80 -6.86 26.69
N MET A 25 11.71 -7.37 26.09
CA MET A 25 10.31 -7.08 26.46
C MET A 25 9.35 -8.08 25.81
N ALA A 26 8.15 -8.28 26.37
CA ALA A 26 7.12 -9.12 25.76
C ALA A 26 6.73 -8.62 24.34
N THR A 27 6.89 -9.48 23.32
CA THR A 27 6.58 -9.24 21.90
C THR A 27 5.24 -8.50 21.62
N PRO A 28 4.14 -8.75 22.38
CA PRO A 28 2.89 -8.02 22.20
C PRO A 28 3.00 -6.52 22.49
N VAL A 29 3.82 -6.11 23.46
CA VAL A 29 3.96 -4.71 23.87
C VAL A 29 4.72 -3.91 22.82
N VAL A 30 5.81 -4.48 22.31
CA VAL A 30 6.64 -3.86 21.25
C VAL A 30 5.85 -3.70 19.96
N THR A 31 5.09 -4.72 19.57
CA THR A 31 4.25 -4.68 18.36
C THR A 31 3.08 -3.70 18.50
N GLY A 32 2.46 -3.61 19.68
CA GLY A 32 1.43 -2.62 19.98
C GLY A 32 1.95 -1.18 19.90
N PHE A 33 3.10 -0.90 20.52
CA PHE A 33 3.73 0.43 20.50
C PHE A 33 4.14 0.85 19.09
N HIS A 34 4.75 -0.06 18.32
CA HIS A 34 5.08 0.18 16.92
C HIS A 34 3.84 0.47 16.07
N THR A 35 2.74 -0.26 16.32
CA THR A 35 1.47 -0.03 15.61
C THR A 35 0.89 1.35 15.93
N ALA A 36 0.96 1.78 17.19
CA ALA A 36 0.52 3.12 17.60
C ALA A 36 1.32 4.22 16.88
N ILE A 37 2.65 4.10 16.84
CA ILE A 37 3.51 5.06 16.12
C ILE A 37 3.18 5.05 14.62
N THR A 38 3.04 3.87 14.03
CA THR A 38 2.67 3.70 12.61
C THR A 38 1.38 4.45 12.28
N LEU A 39 0.36 4.33 13.14
CA LEU A 39 -0.92 5.02 12.95
C LEU A 39 -0.80 6.54 13.14
N MET A 40 0.02 6.99 14.09
CA MET A 40 0.28 8.41 14.29
C MET A 40 0.94 9.05 13.07
N VAL A 41 1.97 8.40 12.52
CA VAL A 41 2.64 8.82 11.27
C VAL A 41 1.67 8.80 10.10
N ALA A 42 0.85 7.76 9.97
CA ALA A 42 -0.14 7.67 8.90
C ALA A 42 -1.19 8.78 8.98
N SER A 43 -1.68 9.10 10.19
CA SER A 43 -2.62 10.20 10.42
C SER A 43 -2.02 11.55 10.02
N TRP A 44 -0.77 11.80 10.41
CA TRP A 44 -0.04 13.00 10.02
C TRP A 44 0.06 13.12 8.50
N ILE A 45 0.49 12.06 7.82
CA ILE A 45 0.62 12.02 6.36
C ILE A 45 -0.74 12.17 5.66
N ALA A 46 -1.82 11.60 6.22
CA ALA A 46 -3.17 11.78 5.70
C ALA A 46 -3.57 13.27 5.70
N GLY A 47 -3.20 14.03 6.75
CA GLY A 47 -3.43 15.47 6.82
C GLY A 47 -2.73 16.27 5.72
N TYR A 48 -1.57 15.81 5.26
CA TYR A 48 -0.81 16.44 4.16
C TYR A 48 -1.15 15.91 2.77
N SER A 49 -1.90 14.80 2.67
CA SER A 49 -2.15 14.09 1.41
C SER A 49 -2.85 14.94 0.33
N ILE A 50 -3.78 15.81 0.72
CA ILE A 50 -4.48 16.72 -0.20
C ILE A 50 -3.53 17.80 -0.71
N ARG A 51 -2.75 18.43 0.18
CA ARG A 51 -1.75 19.44 -0.21
C ARG A 51 -0.69 18.83 -1.13
N LEU A 52 -0.28 17.58 -0.88
CA LEU A 52 0.64 16.89 -1.76
C LEU A 52 0.03 16.66 -3.14
N ARG A 53 -1.23 16.18 -3.23
CA ARG A 53 -1.97 16.06 -4.50
C ARG A 53 -2.02 17.39 -5.26
N ASP A 54 -2.20 18.52 -4.59
CA ASP A 54 -2.27 19.83 -5.26
C ASP A 54 -0.93 20.24 -5.89
N VAL A 55 0.20 19.72 -5.37
CA VAL A 55 1.55 19.99 -5.90
C VAL A 55 1.96 19.01 -7.00
N ILE A 56 1.78 17.69 -6.79
CA ILE A 56 2.28 16.64 -7.71
C ILE A 56 1.19 16.01 -8.59
N GLY A 57 -0.06 16.45 -8.43
CA GLY A 57 -1.23 15.89 -9.09
C GLY A 57 -1.68 14.56 -8.49
N LEU A 58 -2.90 14.15 -8.87
CA LEU A 58 -3.45 12.83 -8.54
C LEU A 58 -2.56 11.66 -9.01
N PRO A 59 -2.09 11.59 -10.27
CA PRO A 59 -1.26 10.47 -10.72
C PRO A 59 0.09 10.41 -9.98
N GLY A 60 0.70 11.56 -9.68
CA GLY A 60 1.93 11.62 -8.89
C GLY A 60 1.74 11.09 -7.47
N ALA A 61 0.65 11.45 -6.80
CA ALA A 61 0.33 10.95 -5.46
C ALA A 61 0.11 9.42 -5.45
N LEU A 62 -0.55 8.88 -6.48
CA LEU A 62 -0.74 7.44 -6.62
C LEU A 62 0.58 6.70 -6.91
N LEU A 63 1.42 7.23 -7.79
CA LEU A 63 2.74 6.63 -8.07
C LEU A 63 3.65 6.66 -6.84
N LEU A 64 3.69 7.78 -6.11
CA LEU A 64 4.50 7.92 -4.90
C LEU A 64 4.08 6.89 -3.84
N ALA A 65 2.79 6.74 -3.60
CA ALA A 65 2.29 5.76 -2.65
C ALA A 65 2.57 4.31 -3.10
N ALA A 66 2.36 3.98 -4.37
CA ALA A 66 2.65 2.65 -4.90
C ALA A 66 4.16 2.33 -4.86
N GLY A 67 5.01 3.32 -5.15
CA GLY A 67 6.46 3.20 -5.05
C GLY A 67 6.93 2.99 -3.62
N LEU A 68 6.43 3.80 -2.68
CA LEU A 68 6.73 3.66 -1.25
C LEU A 68 6.32 2.28 -0.73
N GLN A 69 5.14 1.79 -1.11
CA GLN A 69 4.71 0.45 -0.73
C GLN A 69 5.65 -0.64 -1.29
N THR A 70 5.97 -0.56 -2.58
CA THR A 70 6.82 -1.55 -3.25
C THR A 70 8.22 -1.57 -2.63
N LEU A 71 8.76 -0.39 -2.30
CA LEU A 71 10.02 -0.25 -1.60
C LEU A 71 10.00 -0.94 -0.23
N ILE A 72 8.95 -0.71 0.57
CA ILE A 72 8.83 -1.33 1.90
C ILE A 72 8.78 -2.86 1.81
N ILE A 73 7.97 -3.40 0.88
CA ILE A 73 7.90 -4.87 0.68
C ILE A 73 9.24 -5.41 0.18
N GLY A 74 9.92 -4.69 -0.72
CA GLY A 74 11.25 -5.05 -1.23
C GLY A 74 12.33 -5.10 -0.13
N LEU A 75 12.35 -4.10 0.75
CA LEU A 75 13.26 -4.07 1.89
C LEU A 75 13.02 -5.24 2.86
N MET A 76 11.75 -5.58 3.10
CA MET A 76 11.39 -6.74 3.92
C MET A 76 11.82 -8.07 3.29
N ALA A 77 11.78 -8.19 1.96
CA ALA A 77 12.19 -9.40 1.26
C ALA A 77 13.71 -9.62 1.31
N LEU A 78 14.49 -8.54 1.28
CA LEU A 78 15.96 -8.60 1.15
C LEU A 78 16.71 -8.66 2.48
N TYR A 79 16.20 -8.02 3.53
CA TYR A 79 16.94 -7.85 4.78
C TYR A 79 16.10 -8.21 6.01
N ILE A 80 16.69 -8.96 6.96
CA ILE A 80 16.24 -9.02 8.36
C ILE A 80 17.09 -8.04 9.17
N HIS A 81 16.60 -6.82 9.39
CA HIS A 81 17.35 -5.85 10.20
C HIS A 81 16.41 -4.89 10.94
N LEU A 82 16.84 -4.43 12.12
CA LEU A 82 16.14 -3.42 12.92
C LEU A 82 15.81 -2.13 12.15
N PHE A 83 16.62 -1.74 11.16
CA PHE A 83 16.33 -0.59 10.31
C PHE A 83 15.07 -0.80 9.46
N VAL A 84 14.82 -2.02 8.99
CA VAL A 84 13.60 -2.37 8.25
C VAL A 84 12.37 -2.22 9.15
N ALA A 85 12.49 -2.54 10.45
CA ALA A 85 11.42 -2.32 11.43
C ALA A 85 11.07 -0.83 11.60
N PHE A 86 12.05 0.08 11.52
CA PHE A 86 11.77 1.52 11.46
C PHE A 86 11.08 1.92 10.15
N PHE A 87 11.52 1.39 9.00
CA PHE A 87 10.85 1.64 7.72
C PHE A 87 9.41 1.11 7.68
N LEU A 88 9.13 0.02 8.41
CA LEU A 88 7.79 -0.53 8.60
C LEU A 88 6.82 0.46 9.29
N LEU A 89 7.31 1.47 10.02
CA LEU A 89 6.46 2.54 10.54
C LEU A 89 5.79 3.36 9.42
N LEU A 90 6.40 3.40 8.23
CA LEU A 90 5.83 4.05 7.06
C LEU A 90 4.86 3.15 6.27
N ARG A 91 4.62 1.90 6.69
CA ARG A 91 3.81 0.96 5.90
C ARG A 91 2.36 1.42 5.68
N SER A 92 1.82 2.22 6.60
CA SER A 92 0.45 2.75 6.50
C SER A 92 0.38 4.07 5.71
N SER A 93 1.54 4.66 5.40
CA SER A 93 1.67 5.93 4.69
C SER A 93 1.17 5.87 3.23
N PRO A 94 1.45 4.82 2.42
CA PRO A 94 0.89 4.68 1.08
C PRO A 94 -0.63 4.81 1.05
N ARG A 95 -1.32 4.14 1.98
CA ARG A 95 -2.78 4.21 2.08
C ARG A 95 -3.24 5.62 2.48
N ALA A 96 -2.59 6.22 3.47
CA ALA A 96 -2.90 7.58 3.91
C ALA A 96 -2.74 8.61 2.78
N LEU A 97 -1.74 8.42 1.91
CA LEU A 97 -1.47 9.28 0.76
C LEU A 97 -2.47 9.12 -0.38
N MET A 98 -2.98 7.91 -0.64
CA MET A 98 -3.89 7.69 -1.77
C MET A 98 -5.37 7.90 -1.42
N ALA A 99 -5.77 7.61 -0.18
CA ALA A 99 -7.19 7.49 0.17
C ALA A 99 -7.97 8.80 -0.04
N ALA A 100 -7.46 9.92 0.51
CA ALA A 100 -8.15 11.21 0.39
C ALA A 100 -8.13 11.77 -1.05
N PRO A 101 -6.98 11.78 -1.78
CA PRO A 101 -6.96 12.21 -3.17
C PRO A 101 -7.87 11.40 -4.10
N LEU A 102 -7.87 10.07 -3.95
CA LEU A 102 -8.70 9.19 -4.78
C LEU A 102 -10.19 9.42 -4.50
N ASN A 103 -10.58 9.47 -3.24
CA ASN A 103 -11.98 9.74 -2.87
C ASN A 103 -12.43 11.12 -3.36
N ALA A 104 -11.58 12.14 -3.25
CA ALA A 104 -11.87 13.48 -3.75
C ALA A 104 -11.99 13.55 -5.28
N ALA A 105 -11.39 12.61 -6.02
CA ALA A 105 -11.54 12.53 -7.48
C ALA A 105 -12.77 11.71 -7.92
N VAL A 106 -13.12 10.67 -7.16
CA VAL A 106 -14.19 9.71 -7.53
C VAL A 106 -15.55 10.10 -6.95
N VAL A 107 -15.62 10.41 -5.66
CA VAL A 107 -16.90 10.62 -4.94
C VAL A 107 -17.75 11.74 -5.54
N PRO A 108 -17.20 12.89 -5.97
CA PRO A 108 -18.00 13.95 -6.60
C PRO A 108 -18.66 13.55 -7.92
N ARG A 109 -18.10 12.55 -8.64
CA ARG A 109 -18.62 12.05 -9.91
C ARG A 109 -19.74 11.02 -9.74
N LEU A 110 -20.00 10.59 -8.50
CA LEU A 110 -21.04 9.65 -8.16
C LEU A 110 -22.31 10.39 -7.73
N GLU A 111 -23.43 9.99 -8.32
CA GLU A 111 -24.76 10.41 -7.89
C GLU A 111 -24.97 10.01 -6.41
N ALA A 112 -25.61 10.90 -5.64
CA ALA A 112 -25.71 10.75 -4.18
C ALA A 112 -26.33 9.40 -3.77
N ALA A 113 -27.32 8.91 -4.53
CA ALA A 113 -27.99 7.62 -4.30
C ALA A 113 -27.04 6.40 -4.44
N HIS A 114 -25.98 6.50 -5.23
CA HIS A 114 -25.08 5.37 -5.52
C HIS A 114 -23.79 5.37 -4.71
N ARG A 115 -23.50 6.45 -3.96
CA ARG A 115 -22.25 6.58 -3.16
C ARG A 115 -22.09 5.47 -2.12
N ALA A 116 -23.16 5.16 -1.39
CA ALA A 116 -23.14 4.11 -0.37
C ALA A 116 -22.89 2.72 -0.99
N THR A 117 -23.56 2.42 -2.09
CA THR A 117 -23.40 1.16 -2.83
C THR A 117 -21.98 1.02 -3.38
N TYR A 118 -21.44 2.08 -3.98
CA TYR A 118 -20.07 2.11 -4.49
C TYR A 118 -19.05 1.83 -3.38
N LEU A 119 -19.15 2.52 -2.24
CA LEU A 119 -18.23 2.32 -1.11
C LEU A 119 -18.34 0.91 -0.51
N SER A 120 -19.56 0.35 -0.46
CA SER A 120 -19.78 -1.02 0.01
C SER A 120 -19.13 -2.06 -0.92
N ILE A 121 -19.37 -1.96 -2.23
CA ILE A 121 -18.76 -2.85 -3.24
C ILE A 121 -17.23 -2.73 -3.21
N GLN A 122 -16.71 -1.50 -3.12
CA GLN A 122 -15.26 -1.26 -3.01
C GLN A 122 -14.66 -1.94 -1.78
N SER A 123 -15.35 -1.88 -0.63
CA SER A 123 -14.91 -2.56 0.60
C SER A 123 -14.98 -4.08 0.46
N LEU A 124 -16.08 -4.62 -0.08
CA LEU A 124 -16.28 -6.05 -0.30
C LEU A 124 -15.20 -6.63 -1.22
N LEU A 125 -15.01 -6.04 -2.40
CA LEU A 125 -13.98 -6.47 -3.35
C LEU A 125 -12.57 -6.35 -2.74
N GLY A 126 -12.32 -5.27 -1.99
CA GLY A 126 -11.05 -5.10 -1.30
C GLY A 126 -10.76 -6.17 -0.25
N ARG A 127 -11.79 -6.65 0.47
CA ARG A 127 -11.68 -7.75 1.44
C ARG A 127 -11.54 -9.10 0.74
N LEU A 128 -12.37 -9.37 -0.28
CA LEU A 128 -12.30 -10.61 -1.07
C LEU A 128 -10.94 -10.79 -1.74
N ALA A 129 -10.42 -9.75 -2.39
CA ALA A 129 -9.10 -9.79 -3.00
C ALA A 129 -8.00 -10.02 -1.96
N PHE A 130 -8.13 -9.47 -0.75
CA PHE A 130 -7.16 -9.67 0.31
C PHE A 130 -7.22 -11.09 0.87
N SER A 131 -8.41 -11.60 1.16
CA SER A 131 -8.62 -12.99 1.57
C SER A 131 -8.13 -13.98 0.53
N GLY A 132 -8.38 -13.72 -0.76
CA GLY A 132 -7.86 -14.52 -1.86
C GLY A 132 -6.34 -14.53 -1.90
N ALA A 133 -5.69 -13.36 -1.78
CA ALA A 133 -4.23 -13.28 -1.71
C ALA A 133 -3.65 -14.08 -0.54
N LEU A 134 -4.23 -13.95 0.66
CA LEU A 134 -3.81 -14.73 1.83
C LEU A 134 -4.01 -16.23 1.63
N MET A 135 -5.14 -16.65 1.04
CA MET A 135 -5.39 -18.05 0.75
C MET A 135 -4.34 -18.62 -0.22
N THR A 136 -4.01 -17.88 -1.29
CA THR A 136 -2.97 -18.29 -2.24
C THR A 136 -1.60 -18.38 -1.56
N LEU A 137 -1.24 -17.39 -0.75
CA LEU A 137 0.04 -17.40 -0.02
C LEU A 137 0.10 -18.51 1.02
N SER A 138 -1.01 -18.81 1.71
CA SER A 138 -1.10 -19.89 2.70
C SER A 138 -0.87 -21.26 2.05
N VAL A 139 -1.49 -21.50 0.89
CA VAL A 139 -1.27 -22.73 0.11
C VAL A 139 0.18 -22.84 -0.36
N TYR A 140 0.81 -21.72 -0.72
CA TYR A 140 2.19 -21.71 -1.21
C TYR A 140 3.25 -21.86 -0.09
N ALA A 141 3.06 -21.19 1.05
CA ALA A 141 4.02 -21.18 2.15
C ALA A 141 4.05 -22.50 2.94
N GLY A 142 2.95 -23.27 2.93
CA GLY A 142 2.86 -24.50 3.72
C GLY A 142 2.86 -24.23 5.24
N GLN A 143 3.29 -25.20 6.05
CA GLN A 143 3.34 -25.05 7.52
C GLN A 143 4.70 -24.56 8.06
N ASP A 144 5.71 -24.44 7.21
CA ASP A 144 7.07 -24.08 7.64
C ASP A 144 7.28 -22.56 7.67
N THR A 145 7.62 -22.02 8.84
CA THR A 145 7.91 -20.60 9.08
C THR A 145 9.40 -20.27 8.98
N ASN A 146 10.15 -21.02 8.18
CA ASN A 146 11.59 -20.82 8.03
C ASN A 146 11.90 -19.58 7.18
N TRP A 147 13.04 -18.92 7.42
CA TRP A 147 13.42 -17.66 6.74
C TRP A 147 13.44 -17.80 5.20
N ALA A 148 13.86 -18.95 4.69
CA ALA A 148 13.86 -19.22 3.26
C ALA A 148 12.45 -19.16 2.64
N VAL A 149 11.43 -19.70 3.34
CA VAL A 149 10.03 -19.67 2.89
C VAL A 149 9.48 -18.25 2.97
N LEU A 150 9.80 -17.51 4.03
CA LEU A 150 9.37 -16.12 4.23
C LEU A 150 9.95 -15.18 3.15
N SER A 151 11.25 -15.26 2.90
CA SER A 151 11.91 -14.44 1.88
C SER A 151 11.42 -14.74 0.47
N HIS A 152 11.20 -16.01 0.11
CA HIS A 152 10.60 -16.39 -1.17
C HIS A 152 9.17 -15.87 -1.33
N THR A 153 8.35 -15.99 -0.29
CA THR A 153 6.96 -15.51 -0.31
C THR A 153 6.91 -13.98 -0.44
N LEU A 154 7.76 -13.25 0.30
CA LEU A 154 7.88 -11.80 0.17
C LEU A 154 8.39 -11.38 -1.20
N THR A 155 9.32 -12.13 -1.80
CA THR A 155 9.81 -11.86 -3.17
C THR A 155 8.70 -12.01 -4.21
N LEU A 156 7.81 -13.00 -4.08
CA LEU A 156 6.61 -13.11 -4.91
C LEU A 156 5.70 -11.89 -4.73
N CYS A 157 5.49 -11.43 -3.50
CA CYS A 157 4.74 -10.20 -3.24
C CYS A 157 5.38 -8.97 -3.90
N VAL A 158 6.70 -8.85 -3.89
CA VAL A 158 7.43 -7.79 -4.61
C VAL A 158 7.15 -7.89 -6.11
N GLY A 159 7.16 -9.09 -6.68
CA GLY A 159 6.82 -9.33 -8.09
C GLY A 159 5.41 -8.81 -8.43
N PHE A 160 4.39 -9.18 -7.66
CA PHE A 160 3.04 -8.66 -7.84
C PHE A 160 2.94 -7.14 -7.66
N ALA A 161 3.66 -6.58 -6.67
CA ALA A 161 3.70 -5.14 -6.44
C ALA A 161 4.34 -4.39 -7.62
N LEU A 162 5.44 -4.92 -8.19
CA LEU A 162 6.09 -4.37 -9.37
C LEU A 162 5.19 -4.44 -10.60
N VAL A 163 4.50 -5.55 -10.83
CA VAL A 163 3.52 -5.66 -11.93
C VAL A 163 2.44 -4.60 -11.78
N GLY A 164 1.88 -4.44 -10.57
CA GLY A 164 0.90 -3.39 -10.28
C GLY A 164 1.45 -1.98 -10.49
N PHE A 165 2.70 -1.74 -10.09
CA PHE A 165 3.38 -0.45 -10.26
C PHE A 165 3.61 -0.12 -11.73
N VAL A 166 4.05 -1.09 -12.54
CA VAL A 166 4.24 -0.92 -13.99
C VAL A 166 2.90 -0.67 -14.69
N MET A 167 1.85 -1.43 -14.35
CA MET A 167 0.48 -1.19 -14.83
C MET A 167 0.01 0.24 -14.54
N LEU A 168 0.28 0.72 -13.32
CA LEU A 168 -0.06 2.09 -12.92
C LEU A 168 0.72 3.13 -13.74
N ILE A 169 2.02 2.94 -13.96
CA ILE A 169 2.83 3.82 -14.82
C ILE A 169 2.25 3.88 -16.24
N LEU A 170 1.94 2.72 -16.83
CA LEU A 170 1.39 2.66 -18.19
C LEU A 170 0.05 3.41 -18.28
N THR A 171 -0.80 3.26 -17.27
CA THR A 171 -2.11 3.94 -17.20
C THR A 171 -1.94 5.45 -17.04
N VAL A 172 -1.02 5.89 -16.18
CA VAL A 172 -0.73 7.32 -15.99
C VAL A 172 -0.21 7.96 -17.28
N ARG A 173 0.67 7.27 -18.02
CA ARG A 173 1.17 7.76 -19.32
C ARG A 173 0.04 7.93 -20.34
N PHE A 174 -0.91 7.00 -20.36
CA PHE A 174 -2.08 7.08 -21.25
C PHE A 174 -2.96 8.30 -20.91
N VAL A 175 -3.28 8.50 -19.62
CA VAL A 175 -4.13 9.62 -19.16
C VAL A 175 -3.47 10.99 -19.37
N LEU A 176 -2.16 11.09 -19.16
CA LEU A 176 -1.41 12.34 -19.41
C LEU A 176 -1.25 12.61 -20.91
N GLY A 177 -1.14 11.56 -21.74
CA GLY A 177 -1.07 11.68 -23.21
C GLY A 177 -2.34 12.29 -23.80
N ASP A 178 -3.53 11.88 -23.33
CA ASP A 178 -4.81 12.46 -23.75
C ASP A 178 -4.96 13.93 -23.35
N SER A 179 -4.45 14.30 -22.17
CA SER A 179 -4.52 15.68 -21.67
C SER A 179 -3.68 16.65 -22.52
N ALA A 180 -2.58 16.18 -23.10
CA ALA A 180 -1.74 16.97 -24.00
C ALA A 180 -2.38 17.19 -25.38
N GLN A 181 -3.19 16.24 -25.87
CA GLN A 181 -3.87 16.37 -27.16
C GLN A 181 -5.07 17.33 -27.11
N VAL A 182 -5.80 17.38 -26.00
CA VAL A 182 -6.95 18.29 -25.83
C VAL A 182 -6.54 19.76 -25.73
N VAL A 183 -5.34 20.05 -25.18
CA VAL A 183 -4.80 21.42 -25.15
C VAL A 183 -4.34 21.87 -26.53
N GLY A 184 -3.68 21.01 -27.31
CA GLY A 184 -3.24 21.33 -28.67
C GLY A 184 -4.37 21.59 -29.68
N GLN A 185 -5.59 21.11 -29.41
CA GLN A 185 -6.76 21.34 -30.27
C GLN A 185 -7.48 22.67 -29.97
N LYS A 186 -7.24 23.30 -28.81
CA LYS A 186 -7.87 24.57 -28.43
C LYS A 186 -7.17 25.80 -29.03
N ASP A 187 -5.94 25.65 -29.48
CA ASP A 187 -5.12 26.74 -30.03
C ASP A 187 -5.21 26.84 -31.57
N SER A 188 -6.08 26.05 -32.20
CA SER A 188 -6.23 25.98 -33.67
C SER A 188 -7.60 26.45 -34.20
N VAL A 189 -8.33 27.28 -33.44
CA VAL A 189 -9.61 27.89 -33.88
C VAL A 189 -9.57 29.40 -33.67
#